data_AF-B4RML3-F1
#
_entry.id   AF-B4RML3-F1
#
_cell.length_a   1.000
_cell.length_b   1.000
_cell.length_c   1.000
_cell.angle_alpha   90.00
_cell.angle_beta   90.00
_cell.angle_gamma   90.00
#
_symmetry.space_group_name_H-M   'P 1'
#
loop_
_entity.id
_entity.type
_entity.pdbx_description
1 polymer ?
#
loop_
_entity_poly.entity_id
_entity_poly.type
_entity_poly.pdbx_seq_one_letter_code
_entity_poly.pdbx_strand_id
1 'polypeptide(L)'
;MNKPLSLALFCLLLPITAHADNPADERRRLLDEGSRQTQQYRESGWLDTEQARGEVEENDGYISIGGEIYQVGDTAEELESAIYHALNARQWHKVRQFAARYAKLPRHKPALIHLADALQKRDEGDFRAAGNSFQTALEAEPDNPRLLLEAGRFYAEDNQNKESAAAFEKVLKTDIPAETRPIVENYLSELGKRRRWHGQISLGYGYNSNVNQGNGINQCVWEIAGMCLMERTLPAPTDSTFSSYSATAEKTVPLKGHHGVQVRGVLYGNRYTEKDKDSAAMLDYGYRNGSLYAGYAYADARSSFSLLPYFEYDFRNRHTHYRAWGADADWSRTLSPHWRINSHAGAKKTGYGGQSKTYFADFKQYELGAGAEFSITPKSGLLVNFDAARKAYPEKSSSSKEYTARLGAYRLFSGGTYLNAVLLYRRSLYDAASFVSDNKRRSDKQYIMMAAAGFPQWNIKGVYPELRFRRTIAHSNAVYYRYRQNEWLLGFKYRF
;
A
#
# COMPACT_ATOMS: atom_id res chain seq x y z
N MET A 1 -56.49 -30.22 -20.60
CA MET A 1 -55.72 -31.48 -20.54
C MET A 1 -54.46 -31.37 -21.38
N ASN A 2 -53.33 -31.45 -20.71
CA ASN A 2 -52.01 -31.96 -21.11
C ASN A 2 -51.41 -31.53 -22.46
N LYS A 3 -50.55 -30.50 -22.41
CA LYS A 3 -49.35 -30.42 -23.25
C LYS A 3 -48.15 -30.94 -22.43
N PRO A 4 -47.49 -32.05 -22.81
CA PRO A 4 -46.33 -32.55 -22.09
C PRO A 4 -45.02 -32.01 -22.68
N LEU A 5 -44.04 -31.87 -21.78
CA LEU A 5 -42.59 -31.93 -22.02
C LEU A 5 -42.00 -31.06 -23.14
N SER A 6 -41.67 -29.80 -22.81
CA SER A 6 -40.53 -29.10 -23.45
C SER A 6 -39.67 -28.30 -22.46
N LEU A 7 -39.90 -28.44 -21.14
CA LEU A 7 -39.15 -27.70 -20.12
C LEU A 7 -37.86 -28.39 -19.64
N ALA A 8 -37.63 -29.66 -19.99
CA ALA A 8 -36.51 -30.44 -19.44
C ALA A 8 -35.17 -30.25 -20.16
N LEU A 9 -35.16 -29.72 -21.40
CA LEU A 9 -33.92 -29.54 -22.17
C LEU A 9 -33.26 -28.15 -22.00
N PHE A 10 -33.98 -27.18 -21.45
CA PHE A 10 -33.47 -25.79 -21.32
C PHE A 10 -32.60 -25.56 -20.07
N CYS A 11 -32.53 -26.52 -19.14
CA CYS A 11 -31.71 -26.42 -17.93
C CYS A 11 -30.23 -26.81 -18.13
N LEU A 12 -29.83 -27.27 -19.31
CA LEU A 12 -28.46 -27.72 -19.61
C LEU A 12 -27.53 -26.62 -20.19
N LEU A 13 -28.05 -25.43 -20.46
CA LEU A 13 -27.31 -24.32 -21.08
C LEU A 13 -27.33 -23.05 -20.23
N LEU A 14 -27.21 -23.17 -18.91
CA LEU A 14 -26.79 -22.02 -18.10
C LEU A 14 -25.26 -21.91 -18.21
N PRO A 15 -24.72 -20.85 -18.83
CA PRO A 15 -23.28 -20.62 -18.78
C PRO A 15 -22.96 -20.15 -17.37
N ILE A 16 -22.56 -21.09 -16.51
CA ILE A 16 -22.03 -20.78 -15.18
C ILE A 16 -20.56 -20.39 -15.38
N THR A 17 -20.33 -19.23 -16.00
CA THR A 17 -18.97 -18.65 -16.14
C THR A 17 -18.61 -17.93 -14.85
N ALA A 18 -18.34 -18.70 -13.80
CA ALA A 18 -17.75 -18.17 -12.59
C ALA A 18 -16.22 -18.15 -12.73
N HIS A 19 -15.70 -17.21 -13.53
CA HIS A 19 -14.26 -16.98 -13.57
C HIS A 19 -13.84 -16.22 -12.32
N ALA A 20 -13.23 -16.93 -11.38
CA ALA A 20 -12.56 -16.46 -10.18
C ALA A 20 -11.14 -15.92 -10.46
N ASP A 21 -10.78 -15.63 -11.73
CA ASP A 21 -9.66 -14.75 -12.03
C ASP A 21 -10.10 -13.42 -11.44
N ASN A 22 -9.61 -13.13 -10.24
CA ASN A 22 -10.15 -12.08 -9.39
C ASN A 22 -9.28 -10.83 -9.60
N PRO A 23 -9.62 -9.92 -10.53
CA PRO A 23 -8.92 -8.66 -10.70
C PRO A 23 -8.71 -7.93 -9.37
N ALA A 24 -9.60 -8.13 -8.40
CA ALA A 24 -9.46 -7.61 -7.04
C ALA A 24 -8.13 -7.99 -6.35
N ASP A 25 -7.62 -9.21 -6.53
CA ASP A 25 -6.35 -9.65 -5.91
C ASP A 25 -5.15 -8.92 -6.52
N GLU A 26 -5.16 -8.76 -7.85
CA GLU A 26 -4.10 -8.03 -8.57
C GLU A 26 -4.16 -6.53 -8.29
N ARG A 27 -5.37 -5.94 -8.25
CA ARG A 27 -5.61 -4.56 -7.79
C ARG A 27 -5.03 -4.37 -6.40
N ARG A 28 -5.40 -5.22 -5.43
CA ARG A 28 -4.93 -5.09 -4.05
C ARG A 28 -3.40 -5.19 -3.98
N ARG A 29 -2.78 -6.13 -4.70
CA ARG A 29 -1.32 -6.22 -4.79
C ARG A 29 -0.69 -4.92 -5.31
N LEU A 30 -1.22 -4.36 -6.40
CA LEU A 30 -0.72 -3.11 -6.99
C LEU A 30 -0.89 -1.91 -6.05
N LEU A 31 -2.01 -1.84 -5.31
CA LEU A 31 -2.24 -0.82 -4.28
C LEU A 31 -1.26 -0.97 -3.12
N ASP A 32 -1.06 -2.20 -2.61
CA ASP A 32 -0.14 -2.46 -1.51
C ASP A 32 1.33 -2.18 -1.91
N GLU A 33 1.74 -2.49 -3.15
CA GLU A 33 3.04 -2.11 -3.71
C GLU A 33 3.20 -0.58 -3.82
N GLY A 34 2.17 0.12 -4.29
CA GLY A 34 2.15 1.58 -4.36
C GLY A 34 2.30 2.22 -2.98
N SER A 35 1.50 1.78 -2.00
CA SER A 35 1.58 2.27 -0.61
C SER A 35 2.95 2.06 0.02
N ARG A 36 3.61 0.93 -0.24
CA ARG A 36 4.99 0.67 0.20
C ARG A 36 5.98 1.63 -0.46
N GLN A 37 5.84 1.89 -1.75
CA GLN A 37 6.69 2.86 -2.45
C GLN A 37 6.51 4.28 -1.88
N THR A 38 5.26 4.72 -1.66
CA THR A 38 4.96 6.01 -1.01
C THR A 38 5.62 6.09 0.36
N GLN A 39 5.57 5.00 1.13
CA GLN A 39 6.20 4.94 2.44
C GLN A 39 7.72 5.08 2.37
N GLN A 40 8.38 4.42 1.41
CA GLN A 40 9.82 4.56 1.21
C GLN A 40 10.24 6.00 0.91
N TYR A 41 9.45 6.77 0.16
CA TYR A 41 9.71 8.20 -0.07
C TYR A 41 9.47 9.08 1.16
N ARG A 42 8.58 8.67 2.08
CA ARG A 42 8.34 9.38 3.34
C ARG A 42 9.42 9.08 4.37
N GLU A 43 9.80 7.82 4.51
CA GLU A 43 10.74 7.34 5.53
C GLU A 43 12.19 7.25 5.05
N SER A 44 12.49 7.74 3.84
CA SER A 44 13.84 7.69 3.28
C SER A 44 14.86 8.37 4.21
N GLY A 45 15.96 7.66 4.48
CA GLY A 45 17.01 8.05 5.43
C GLY A 45 17.85 9.28 5.07
N TRP A 46 17.37 10.19 4.20
CA TRP A 46 17.99 11.51 4.02
C TRP A 46 17.71 12.45 5.20
N LEU A 47 16.76 12.10 6.06
CA LEU A 47 16.56 12.75 7.35
C LEU A 47 17.63 12.34 8.38
N ASP A 48 18.31 11.20 8.17
CA ASP A 48 19.43 10.77 9.00
C ASP A 48 20.72 11.45 8.56
N THR A 49 21.00 12.58 9.20
CA THR A 49 22.39 12.94 9.51
C THR A 49 22.75 12.24 10.82
N GLU A 50 23.82 11.45 10.80
CA GLU A 50 24.27 10.48 11.81
C GLU A 50 23.92 10.80 13.28
N GLN A 51 23.47 9.77 13.99
CA GLN A 51 23.32 9.74 15.43
C GLN A 51 24.66 9.41 16.08
N ALA A 52 25.36 10.42 16.60
CA ALA A 52 26.34 10.20 17.66
C ALA A 52 25.60 10.22 18.99
N ARG A 53 25.34 9.05 19.59
CA ARG A 53 24.95 8.95 21.00
C ARG A 53 26.23 9.03 21.84
N GLY A 54 26.53 10.22 22.34
CA GLY A 54 27.50 10.40 23.42
C GLY A 54 26.80 10.24 24.77
N GLU A 55 27.36 9.41 25.65
CA GLU A 55 27.05 9.42 27.07
C GLU A 55 27.60 10.74 27.67
N VAL A 56 26.79 11.48 28.44
CA VAL A 56 27.26 12.70 29.11
C VAL A 56 26.76 12.74 30.55
N GLU A 57 27.72 13.01 31.43
CA GLU A 57 27.64 13.18 32.89
C GLU A 57 26.67 14.30 33.35
N GLU A 58 26.14 14.13 34.56
CA GLU A 58 25.05 14.91 35.19
C GLU A 58 25.37 16.38 35.54
N ASN A 59 26.62 16.86 35.41
CA ASN A 59 27.03 18.17 35.93
C ASN A 59 26.64 19.35 35.00
N ASP A 60 25.85 20.32 35.46
CA ASP A 60 25.31 21.45 34.67
C ASP A 60 26.30 22.59 34.37
N GLY A 61 27.54 22.50 34.87
CA GLY A 61 28.62 23.45 34.62
C GLY A 61 29.52 23.12 33.43
N TYR A 62 29.33 21.98 32.75
CA TYR A 62 30.25 21.50 31.72
C TYR A 62 29.55 20.96 30.46
N ILE A 63 30.22 21.07 29.31
CA ILE A 63 29.81 20.50 28.01
C ILE A 63 30.95 19.69 27.40
N SER A 64 30.65 18.56 26.74
CA SER A 64 31.64 17.84 25.93
C SER A 64 31.58 18.32 24.47
N ILE A 65 32.69 18.75 23.89
CA ILE A 65 32.79 19.13 22.47
C ILE A 65 33.97 18.36 21.88
N GLY A 66 33.70 17.48 20.92
CA GLY A 66 34.76 16.67 20.28
C GLY A 66 35.52 15.72 21.22
N GLY A 67 34.93 15.36 22.37
CA GLY A 67 35.56 14.52 23.38
C GLY A 67 36.30 15.28 24.49
N GLU A 68 36.43 16.61 24.39
CA GLU A 68 36.99 17.47 25.43
C GLU A 68 35.90 18.13 26.28
N ILE A 69 36.16 18.34 27.57
CA ILE A 69 35.20 18.91 28.53
C ILE A 69 35.51 20.40 28.74
N TYR A 70 34.52 21.25 28.49
CA TYR A 70 34.60 22.70 28.65
C TYR A 70 33.69 23.18 29.78
N GLN A 71 34.16 24.13 30.59
CA GLN A 71 33.34 24.77 31.62
C GLN A 71 32.47 25.87 30.99
N VAL A 72 31.21 25.96 31.41
CA VAL A 72 30.22 26.92 30.89
C VAL A 72 29.79 27.87 32.01
N GLY A 73 30.21 29.14 31.91
CA GLY A 73 29.82 30.21 32.83
C GLY A 73 28.37 30.67 32.66
N ASP A 74 27.96 31.67 33.44
CA ASP A 74 26.58 32.20 33.49
C ASP A 74 26.37 33.48 32.64
N THR A 75 27.32 33.82 31.76
CA THR A 75 27.13 34.96 30.86
C THR A 75 26.18 34.61 29.70
N ALA A 76 25.55 35.63 29.10
CA ALA A 76 24.61 35.41 28.02
C ALA A 76 25.29 34.79 26.79
N GLU A 77 26.50 35.26 26.47
CA GLU A 77 27.30 34.80 25.34
C GLU A 77 27.77 33.36 25.53
N GLU A 78 28.26 32.99 26.71
CA GLU A 78 28.71 31.63 27.01
C GLU A 78 27.55 30.64 26.98
N LEU A 79 26.42 30.98 27.60
CA LEU A 79 25.24 30.11 27.62
C LEU A 79 24.60 29.97 26.24
N GLU A 80 24.51 31.06 25.45
CA GLU A 80 24.01 30.99 24.08
C GLU A 80 24.90 30.09 23.21
N SER A 81 26.22 30.25 23.29
CA SER A 81 27.19 29.39 22.59
C SER A 81 27.06 27.93 23.03
N ALA A 82 27.01 27.67 24.34
CA ALA A 82 26.87 26.33 24.90
C ALA A 82 25.56 25.66 24.48
N ILE A 83 24.45 26.40 24.38
CA ILE A 83 23.19 25.87 23.82
C ILE A 83 23.41 25.43 22.38
N TYR A 84 23.99 26.26 21.50
CA TYR A 84 24.22 25.88 20.11
C TYR A 84 25.17 24.68 19.95
N HIS A 85 26.25 24.62 20.74
CA HIS A 85 27.15 23.47 20.76
C HIS A 85 26.44 22.20 21.24
N ALA A 86 25.64 22.29 22.31
CA ALA A 86 24.88 21.17 22.83
C ALA A 86 23.81 20.69 21.84
N LEU A 87 23.15 21.62 21.13
CA LEU A 87 22.20 21.32 20.06
C LEU A 87 22.90 20.58 18.90
N ASN A 88 24.05 21.07 18.44
CA ASN A 88 24.83 20.43 17.38
C ASN A 88 25.33 19.04 17.78
N ALA A 89 25.74 18.88 19.05
CA ALA A 89 26.18 17.60 19.61
C ALA A 89 25.01 16.70 20.08
N ARG A 90 23.76 17.14 19.92
CA ARG A 90 22.54 16.44 20.39
C ARG A 90 22.56 16.06 21.87
N GLN A 91 23.20 16.87 22.70
CA GLN A 91 23.24 16.70 24.15
C GLN A 91 21.99 17.30 24.78
N TRP A 92 20.82 16.70 24.55
CA TRP A 92 19.51 17.26 24.92
C TRP A 92 19.37 17.59 26.40
N HIS A 93 20.02 16.79 27.26
CA HIS A 93 20.07 17.08 28.69
C HIS A 93 20.80 18.40 28.98
N LYS A 94 21.92 18.68 28.30
CA LYS A 94 22.68 19.94 28.42
C LYS A 94 21.93 21.12 27.82
N VAL A 95 21.26 20.92 26.69
CA VAL A 95 20.41 21.93 26.07
C VAL A 95 19.38 22.46 27.07
N ARG A 96 18.71 21.56 27.82
CA ARG A 96 17.78 21.94 28.90
C ARG A 96 18.45 22.73 30.01
N GLN A 97 19.58 22.24 30.53
CA GLN A 97 20.30 22.86 31.63
C GLN A 97 20.75 24.29 31.27
N PHE A 98 21.38 24.45 30.10
CA PHE A 98 21.85 25.74 29.63
C PHE A 98 20.70 26.68 29.25
N ALA A 99 19.62 26.19 28.62
CA ALA A 99 18.44 27.00 28.34
C ALA A 99 17.76 27.51 29.63
N ALA A 100 17.67 26.68 30.67
CA ALA A 100 17.09 27.07 31.96
C ALA A 100 17.94 28.14 32.68
N ARG A 101 19.27 28.07 32.58
CA ARG A 101 20.19 29.11 33.06
C ARG A 101 20.04 30.39 32.23
N TYR A 102 20.04 30.27 30.90
CA TYR A 102 19.94 31.39 29.97
C TYR A 102 18.63 32.17 30.16
N ALA A 103 17.50 31.49 30.39
CA ALA A 103 16.19 32.12 30.60
C ALA A 103 16.12 33.04 31.82
N LYS A 104 17.02 32.90 32.80
CA LYS A 104 17.09 33.77 33.99
C LYS A 104 17.78 35.11 33.71
N LEU A 105 18.46 35.23 32.56
CA LEU A 105 19.21 36.44 32.22
C LEU A 105 18.28 37.54 31.67
N PRO A 106 18.48 38.83 32.02
CA PRO A 106 17.60 39.92 31.58
C PRO A 106 17.54 40.16 30.06
N ARG A 107 18.57 39.71 29.31
CA ARG A 107 18.70 39.94 27.86
C ARG A 107 18.68 38.64 27.03
N HIS A 108 18.10 37.57 27.58
CA HIS A 108 17.99 36.31 26.87
C HIS A 108 17.08 36.44 25.64
N LYS A 109 17.37 35.67 24.59
CA LYS A 109 16.53 35.57 23.39
C LYS A 109 15.41 34.53 23.61
N PRO A 110 14.13 34.90 23.64
CA PRO A 110 13.04 33.94 23.84
C PRO A 110 12.99 32.85 22.76
N ALA A 111 13.34 33.21 21.52
CA ALA A 111 13.36 32.30 20.38
C ALA A 111 14.31 31.10 20.59
N LEU A 112 15.45 31.31 21.25
CA LEU A 112 16.42 30.25 21.56
C LEU A 112 15.89 29.27 22.60
N ILE A 113 15.14 29.76 23.59
CA ILE A 113 14.47 28.91 24.59
C ILE A 113 13.42 28.02 23.93
N HIS A 114 12.61 28.60 23.05
CA HIS A 114 11.60 27.84 22.31
C HIS A 114 12.21 26.83 21.32
N LEU A 115 13.33 27.16 20.69
CA LEU A 115 14.08 26.22 19.85
C LEU A 115 14.59 25.02 20.66
N ALA A 116 15.20 25.27 21.82
CA ALA A 116 15.69 24.23 22.72
C ALA A 116 14.56 23.29 23.17
N ASP A 117 13.44 23.86 23.60
CA ASP A 117 12.23 23.13 23.98
C ASP A 117 11.63 22.31 22.82
N ALA A 118 11.59 22.90 21.61
CA ALA A 118 11.08 22.20 20.42
C ALA A 118 11.92 20.97 20.06
N LEU A 119 13.25 21.10 20.06
CA LEU A 119 14.16 20.01 19.71
C LEU A 119 14.15 18.89 20.76
N GLN A 120 14.00 19.24 22.04
CA GLN A 120 13.81 18.26 23.09
C GLN A 120 12.50 17.48 22.90
N LYS A 121 11.37 18.17 22.69
CA LYS A 121 10.06 17.51 22.47
C LYS A 121 10.09 16.61 21.23
N ARG A 122 10.81 17.03 20.19
CA ARG A 122 11.07 16.21 19.00
C ARG A 122 11.80 14.92 19.35
N ASP A 123 12.86 14.99 20.16
CA ASP A 123 13.63 13.81 20.62
C ASP A 123 12.78 12.85 21.49
N GLU A 124 11.94 13.42 22.35
CA GLU A 124 10.97 12.67 23.17
C GLU A 124 9.84 12.05 22.31
N GLY A 125 9.72 12.45 21.05
CA GLY A 125 8.71 11.98 20.10
C GLY A 125 7.36 12.67 20.22
N ASP A 126 7.24 13.76 20.98
CA ASP A 126 6.07 14.64 21.01
C ASP A 126 6.13 15.67 19.88
N PHE A 127 5.90 15.19 18.66
CA PHE A 127 5.90 16.02 17.45
C PHE A 127 4.88 17.17 17.53
N ARG A 128 3.74 16.98 18.21
CA ARG A 128 2.73 18.03 18.33
C ARG A 128 3.25 19.18 19.18
N ALA A 129 3.78 18.87 20.37
CA ALA A 129 4.32 19.91 21.24
C ALA A 129 5.57 20.56 20.64
N ALA A 130 6.43 19.77 19.97
CA ALA A 130 7.59 20.29 19.25
C ALA A 130 7.20 21.29 18.16
N GLY A 131 6.17 20.98 17.37
CA GLY A 131 5.68 21.86 16.31
C GLY A 131 5.15 23.19 16.84
N ASN A 132 4.44 23.17 17.98
CA ASN A 132 3.99 24.41 18.64
C ASN A 132 5.19 25.26 19.09
N SER A 133 6.19 24.65 19.72
CA SER A 133 7.39 25.35 20.18
C SER A 133 8.20 25.92 19.00
N PHE A 134 8.32 25.20 17.88
CA PHE A 134 8.92 25.73 16.65
C PHE A 134 8.15 26.92 16.10
N GLN A 135 6.81 26.85 16.09
CA GLN A 135 5.99 27.97 15.65
C GLN A 135 6.21 29.21 16.51
N THR A 136 6.21 29.07 17.84
CA THR A 136 6.47 30.20 18.75
C THR A 136 7.89 30.76 18.57
N ALA A 137 8.89 29.90 18.35
CA ALA A 137 10.26 30.34 18.06
C ALA A 137 10.32 31.18 16.76
N LEU A 138 9.64 30.73 15.70
CA LEU A 138 9.57 31.44 14.42
C LEU A 138 8.73 32.72 14.48
N GLU A 139 7.72 32.81 15.36
CA GLU A 139 6.97 34.04 15.58
C GLU A 139 7.84 35.11 16.26
N ALA A 140 8.74 34.71 17.17
CA ALA A 140 9.66 35.61 17.85
C ALA A 140 10.80 36.09 16.93
N GLU A 141 11.39 35.18 16.14
CA GLU A 141 12.50 35.50 15.22
C GLU A 141 12.28 34.84 13.84
N PRO A 142 11.41 35.40 12.98
CA PRO A 142 10.99 34.74 11.74
C PRO A 142 12.09 34.59 10.69
N ASP A 143 13.12 35.43 10.74
CA ASP A 143 14.20 35.48 9.75
C ASP A 143 15.51 34.86 10.27
N ASN A 144 15.50 34.27 11.48
CA ASN A 144 16.68 33.63 12.03
C ASN A 144 17.03 32.35 11.24
N PRO A 145 18.20 32.30 10.55
CA PRO A 145 18.53 31.19 9.66
C PRO A 145 18.67 29.86 10.40
N ARG A 146 19.13 29.87 11.66
CA ARG A 146 19.28 28.64 12.46
C ARG A 146 17.92 28.06 12.82
N LEU A 147 16.97 28.90 13.24
CA LEU A 147 15.61 28.47 13.55
C LEU A 147 14.91 27.90 12.32
N LEU A 148 15.01 28.59 11.19
CA LEU A 148 14.40 28.15 9.92
C LEU A 148 14.98 26.81 9.46
N LEU A 149 16.28 26.59 9.62
CA LEU A 149 16.94 25.31 9.31
C LEU A 149 16.38 24.15 10.15
N GLU A 150 16.29 24.33 11.46
CA GLU A 150 15.80 23.28 12.37
C GLU A 150 14.30 23.03 12.20
N ALA A 151 13.51 24.10 12.03
CA ALA A 151 12.09 23.98 11.74
C ALA A 151 11.86 23.28 10.39
N GLY A 152 12.65 23.60 9.36
CA GLY A 152 12.58 22.93 8.06
C GLY A 152 12.82 21.43 8.16
N ARG A 153 13.83 21.01 8.93
CA ARG A 153 14.13 19.59 9.21
C ARG A 153 12.99 18.91 9.97
N PHE A 154 12.51 19.55 11.03
CA PHE A 154 11.39 19.04 11.83
C PHE A 154 10.13 18.85 10.98
N TYR A 155 9.73 19.86 10.22
CA TYR A 155 8.57 19.78 9.35
C TYR A 155 8.72 18.69 8.26
N ALA A 156 9.94 18.44 7.77
CA ALA A 156 10.19 17.35 6.83
C ALA A 156 10.01 15.96 7.46
N GLU A 157 10.48 15.79 8.71
CA GLU A 157 10.33 14.57 9.50
C GLU A 157 8.86 14.30 9.82
N ASP A 158 8.13 15.35 10.19
CA ASP A 158 6.71 15.28 10.54
C ASP A 158 5.77 15.33 9.32
N ASN A 159 6.29 15.12 8.10
CA ASN A 159 5.53 15.13 6.84
C ASN A 159 4.76 16.44 6.52
N GLN A 160 5.08 17.55 7.19
CA GLN A 160 4.61 18.91 6.87
C GLN A 160 5.43 19.49 5.70
N ASN A 161 5.33 18.83 4.55
CA ASN A 161 6.23 19.04 3.41
C ASN A 161 6.16 20.46 2.83
N LYS A 162 5.01 21.14 2.94
CA LYS A 162 4.83 22.50 2.42
C LYS A 162 5.56 23.52 3.31
N GLU A 163 5.37 23.41 4.62
CA GLU A 163 6.02 24.23 5.64
C GLU A 163 7.53 24.02 5.62
N SER A 164 7.97 22.77 5.50
CA SER A 164 9.38 22.42 5.37
C SER A 164 10.03 23.10 4.15
N ALA A 165 9.41 22.99 2.97
CA ALA A 165 9.91 23.63 1.76
C ALA A 165 9.97 25.16 1.92
N ALA A 166 8.93 25.78 2.49
CA ALA A 166 8.88 27.21 2.73
C ALA A 166 9.99 27.69 3.68
N ALA A 167 10.27 26.94 4.74
CA ALA A 167 11.36 27.24 5.67
C ALA A 167 12.73 27.18 4.97
N PHE A 168 13.01 26.11 4.22
CA PHE A 168 14.27 25.96 3.47
C PHE A 168 14.44 27.00 2.35
N GLU A 169 13.37 27.34 1.62
CA GLU A 169 13.39 28.41 0.63
C GLU A 169 13.70 29.78 1.28
N LYS A 170 13.25 30.00 2.52
CA LYS A 170 13.56 31.21 3.27
C LYS A 170 15.02 31.24 3.72
N VAL A 171 15.56 30.11 4.19
CA VAL A 171 16.99 29.97 4.52
C VAL A 171 17.89 30.33 3.33
N LEU A 172 17.52 29.95 2.10
CA LEU A 172 18.32 30.28 0.91
C LEU A 172 18.37 31.79 0.58
N LYS A 173 17.47 32.59 1.16
CA LYS A 173 17.41 34.06 1.01
C LYS A 173 18.17 34.82 2.09
N THR A 174 18.57 34.15 3.17
CA THR A 174 19.38 34.73 4.25
C THR A 174 20.88 34.54 3.97
N ASP A 175 21.74 35.28 4.68
CA ASP A 175 23.18 35.03 4.66
C ASP A 175 23.48 33.73 5.44
N ILE A 176 23.90 32.69 4.72
CA ILE A 176 24.24 31.37 5.27
C ILE A 176 25.64 30.98 4.82
N PRO A 177 26.38 30.21 5.63
CA PRO A 177 27.68 29.69 5.21
C PRO A 177 27.59 28.92 3.89
N ALA A 178 28.57 29.10 3.02
CA ALA A 178 28.60 28.47 1.69
C ALA A 178 28.43 26.94 1.75
N GLU A 179 28.94 26.31 2.81
CA GLU A 179 28.83 24.87 3.07
C GLU A 179 27.40 24.41 3.42
N THR A 180 26.56 25.31 3.95
CA THR A 180 25.18 24.98 4.35
C THR A 180 24.20 25.00 3.17
N ARG A 181 24.45 25.84 2.17
CA ARG A 181 23.62 25.96 0.96
C ARG A 181 23.35 24.62 0.25
N PRO A 182 24.35 23.80 -0.10
CA PRO A 182 24.10 22.52 -0.79
C PRO A 182 23.28 21.53 0.06
N ILE A 183 23.38 21.60 1.40
CA ILE A 183 22.57 20.78 2.30
C ILE A 183 21.09 21.16 2.15
N VAL A 184 20.77 22.46 2.20
CA VAL A 184 19.41 22.97 2.04
C VAL A 184 18.83 22.65 0.66
N GLU A 185 19.63 22.79 -0.39
CA GLU A 185 19.24 22.42 -1.75
C GLU A 185 18.95 20.92 -1.88
N ASN A 186 19.71 20.06 -1.19
CA ASN A 186 19.43 18.63 -1.11
C ASN A 186 18.08 18.35 -0.41
N TYR A 187 17.80 18.99 0.72
CA TYR A 187 16.50 18.91 1.40
C TYR A 187 15.33 19.27 0.46
N LEU A 188 15.44 20.39 -0.28
CA LEU A 188 14.43 20.81 -1.26
C LEU A 188 14.28 19.81 -2.41
N SER A 189 15.38 19.22 -2.87
CA SER A 189 15.37 18.16 -3.90
C SER A 189 14.59 16.92 -3.42
N GLU A 190 14.85 16.44 -2.21
CA GLU A 190 14.16 15.28 -1.63
C GLU A 190 12.67 15.54 -1.38
N LEU A 191 12.32 16.72 -0.84
CA LEU A 191 10.92 17.16 -0.74
C LEU A 191 10.26 17.25 -2.13
N GLY A 192 11.02 17.67 -3.14
CA GLY A 192 10.62 17.64 -4.54
C GLY A 192 10.28 16.24 -5.04
N LYS A 193 11.08 15.22 -4.68
CA LYS A 193 10.81 13.81 -5.03
C LYS A 193 9.50 13.31 -4.42
N ARG A 194 9.22 13.64 -3.14
CA ARG A 194 7.94 13.29 -2.48
C ARG A 194 6.70 13.84 -3.20
N ARG A 195 6.85 14.95 -3.95
CA ARG A 195 5.77 15.63 -4.68
C ARG A 195 5.67 15.23 -6.15
N ARG A 196 6.65 14.49 -6.69
CA ARG A 196 6.64 14.05 -8.09
C ARG A 196 5.70 12.87 -8.26
N TRP A 197 5.32 12.63 -9.51
CA TRP A 197 4.67 11.38 -9.86
C TRP A 197 5.63 10.24 -9.58
N HIS A 198 5.15 9.24 -8.88
CA HIS A 198 5.88 7.99 -8.69
C HIS A 198 4.97 6.81 -9.00
N GLY A 199 5.59 5.69 -9.37
CA GLY A 199 4.84 4.50 -9.68
C GLY A 199 5.68 3.45 -10.38
N GLN A 200 4.99 2.57 -11.09
CA GLN A 200 5.63 1.47 -11.79
C GLN A 200 4.86 1.04 -13.02
N ILE A 201 5.60 0.57 -14.02
CA ILE A 201 5.08 -0.05 -15.23
C ILE A 201 5.69 -1.43 -15.32
N SER A 202 4.90 -2.44 -15.67
CA SER A 202 5.37 -3.79 -15.92
C SER A 202 4.71 -4.34 -17.18
N LEU A 203 5.52 -4.98 -18.02
CA LEU A 203 5.10 -5.76 -19.17
C LEU A 203 5.69 -7.15 -19.05
N GLY A 204 4.91 -8.19 -19.32
CA GLY A 204 5.41 -9.55 -19.17
C GLY A 204 4.72 -10.57 -20.05
N TYR A 205 5.33 -11.74 -20.11
CA TYR A 205 4.81 -12.91 -20.79
C TYR A 205 4.82 -14.10 -19.84
N GLY A 206 3.78 -14.91 -19.92
CA GLY A 206 3.55 -15.96 -18.94
C GLY A 206 2.77 -17.15 -19.47
N TYR A 207 2.57 -18.11 -18.58
CA TYR A 207 1.84 -19.34 -18.81
C TYR A 207 0.85 -19.56 -17.66
N ASN A 208 -0.39 -19.88 -18.00
CA ASN A 208 -1.45 -20.23 -17.07
C ASN A 208 -1.95 -21.63 -17.40
N SER A 209 -1.93 -22.55 -16.43
CA SER A 209 -2.31 -23.94 -16.65
C SER A 209 -3.82 -24.20 -16.71
N ASN A 210 -4.65 -23.19 -16.41
CA ASN A 210 -6.10 -23.35 -16.31
C ASN A 210 -6.83 -22.00 -16.42
N VAL A 211 -6.96 -21.45 -17.63
CA VAL A 211 -7.61 -20.15 -17.88
C VAL A 211 -9.13 -20.22 -17.79
N ASN A 212 -9.71 -21.36 -18.16
CA ASN A 212 -11.16 -21.58 -18.09
C ASN A 212 -11.63 -21.96 -16.68
N GLN A 213 -10.69 -22.23 -15.76
CA GLN A 213 -10.94 -22.72 -14.40
C GLN A 213 -11.76 -24.02 -14.39
N GLY A 214 -11.58 -24.83 -15.43
CA GLY A 214 -12.17 -26.16 -15.55
C GLY A 214 -11.53 -27.14 -14.58
N ASN A 215 -12.18 -28.29 -14.41
CA ASN A 215 -11.69 -29.37 -13.56
C ASN A 215 -11.89 -30.78 -14.12
N GLY A 216 -12.57 -30.92 -15.26
CA GLY A 216 -12.80 -32.20 -15.91
C GLY A 216 -13.57 -33.21 -15.06
N ILE A 217 -14.24 -32.78 -13.98
CA ILE A 217 -14.96 -33.70 -13.09
C ILE A 217 -16.10 -34.34 -13.86
N ASN A 218 -16.14 -35.67 -13.84
CA ASN A 218 -17.28 -36.45 -14.29
C ASN A 218 -18.11 -36.87 -13.07
N GLN A 219 -19.41 -36.59 -13.10
CA GLN A 219 -20.32 -36.86 -12.00
C GLN A 219 -21.58 -37.56 -12.50
N CYS A 220 -21.98 -38.65 -11.84
CA CYS A 220 -23.30 -39.21 -12.06
C CYS A 220 -24.38 -38.23 -11.56
N VAL A 221 -25.24 -37.77 -12.46
CA VAL A 221 -26.37 -36.89 -12.12
C VAL A 221 -27.69 -37.63 -12.04
N TRP A 222 -27.75 -38.86 -12.56
CA TRP A 222 -28.91 -39.73 -12.44
C TRP A 222 -28.48 -41.18 -12.25
N GLU A 223 -28.78 -41.73 -11.07
CA GLU A 223 -28.46 -43.10 -10.68
C GLU A 223 -29.75 -43.90 -10.43
N ILE A 224 -29.83 -45.12 -10.93
CA ILE A 224 -30.91 -46.07 -10.65
C ILE A 224 -30.30 -47.44 -10.35
N ALA A 225 -30.68 -48.04 -9.20
CA ALA A 225 -30.23 -49.36 -8.78
C ALA A 225 -28.69 -49.54 -8.79
N GLY A 226 -27.93 -48.51 -8.41
CA GLY A 226 -26.47 -48.55 -8.39
C GLY A 226 -25.80 -48.34 -9.75
N MET A 227 -26.58 -48.14 -10.82
CA MET A 227 -26.08 -47.84 -12.17
C MET A 227 -26.26 -46.37 -12.49
N CYS A 228 -25.21 -45.73 -13.02
CA CYS A 228 -25.31 -44.37 -13.53
C CYS A 228 -25.97 -44.36 -14.91
N LEU A 229 -27.13 -43.72 -15.02
CA LEU A 229 -27.86 -43.57 -16.29
C LEU A 229 -27.52 -42.26 -17.01
N MET A 230 -27.01 -41.27 -16.29
CA MET A 230 -26.58 -40.01 -16.89
C MET A 230 -25.38 -39.44 -16.15
N GLU A 231 -24.30 -39.24 -16.88
CA GLU A 231 -23.11 -38.55 -16.42
C GLU A 231 -23.08 -37.10 -16.89
N ARG A 232 -22.52 -36.23 -16.06
CA ARG A 232 -22.21 -34.84 -16.38
C ARG A 232 -20.70 -34.67 -16.30
N THR A 233 -20.08 -34.42 -17.45
CA THR A 233 -18.66 -34.08 -17.54
C THR A 233 -18.51 -32.56 -17.61
N LEU A 234 -17.75 -31.99 -16.68
CA LEU A 234 -17.40 -30.57 -16.70
C LEU A 234 -16.21 -30.33 -17.65
N PRO A 235 -16.06 -29.10 -18.19
CA PRO A 235 -14.90 -28.76 -19.02
C PRO A 235 -13.58 -29.09 -18.34
N ALA A 236 -12.68 -29.72 -19.09
CA ALA A 236 -11.31 -29.96 -18.66
C ALA A 236 -10.55 -28.63 -18.54
N PRO A 237 -9.50 -28.55 -17.69
CA PRO A 237 -8.62 -27.39 -17.64
C PRO A 237 -8.05 -27.05 -19.02
N THR A 238 -8.11 -25.78 -19.39
CA THR A 238 -7.48 -25.25 -20.61
C THR A 238 -6.27 -24.43 -20.23
N ASP A 239 -5.08 -24.81 -20.68
CA ASP A 239 -3.90 -23.97 -20.51
C ASP A 239 -3.81 -22.87 -21.57
N SER A 240 -3.01 -21.84 -21.28
CA SER A 240 -2.73 -20.78 -22.23
C SER A 240 -1.46 -20.04 -21.85
N THR A 241 -0.72 -19.62 -22.86
CA THR A 241 0.23 -18.50 -22.70
C THR A 241 -0.51 -17.17 -22.65
N PHE A 242 0.10 -16.14 -22.06
CA PHE A 242 -0.49 -14.81 -22.00
C PHE A 242 0.53 -13.69 -21.99
N SER A 243 0.12 -12.53 -22.49
CA SER A 243 0.79 -11.26 -22.27
C SER A 243 0.11 -10.52 -21.11
N SER A 244 0.90 -9.97 -20.20
CA SER A 244 0.41 -9.22 -19.03
C SER A 244 0.98 -7.82 -19.03
N TYR A 245 0.19 -6.86 -18.56
CA TYR A 245 0.65 -5.50 -18.32
C TYR A 245 0.06 -4.95 -17.03
N SER A 246 0.81 -4.09 -16.35
CA SER A 246 0.33 -3.30 -15.23
C SER A 246 1.01 -1.94 -15.19
N ALA A 247 0.28 -0.89 -14.84
CA ALA A 247 0.79 0.45 -14.62
C ALA A 247 0.12 1.07 -13.40
N THR A 248 0.93 1.68 -12.53
CA THR A 248 0.46 2.52 -11.44
C THR A 248 1.18 3.86 -11.50
N ALA A 249 0.44 4.92 -11.18
CA ALA A 249 1.00 6.26 -11.03
C ALA A 249 0.26 6.97 -9.89
N GLU A 250 1.01 7.58 -8.99
CA GLU A 250 0.50 8.27 -7.82
C GLU A 250 1.20 9.62 -7.65
N LYS A 251 0.46 10.61 -7.15
CA LYS A 251 0.99 11.89 -6.72
C LYS A 251 0.20 12.41 -5.54
N THR A 252 0.91 12.94 -4.54
CA THR A 252 0.30 13.68 -3.43
C THR A 252 0.66 15.15 -3.53
N VAL A 253 -0.37 16.01 -3.57
CA VAL A 253 -0.23 17.47 -3.52
C VAL A 253 -0.37 17.91 -2.06
N PRO A 254 0.71 18.39 -1.41
CA PRO A 254 0.64 18.81 -0.01
C PRO A 254 -0.21 20.09 0.12
N LEU A 255 -1.02 20.12 1.18
CA LEU A 255 -1.76 21.28 1.66
C LEU A 255 -1.03 21.85 2.89
N LYS A 256 -1.75 22.50 3.81
CA LYS A 256 -1.19 22.99 5.07
C LYS A 256 -1.02 21.83 6.06
N GLY A 257 0.07 21.84 6.81
CA GLY A 257 0.42 20.84 7.82
C GLY A 257 0.53 19.44 7.21
N HIS A 258 -0.08 18.47 7.88
CA HIS A 258 -0.04 17.04 7.53
C HIS A 258 -0.96 16.64 6.36
N HIS A 259 -1.72 17.59 5.80
CA HIS A 259 -2.82 17.31 4.90
C HIS A 259 -2.40 17.37 3.43
N GLY A 260 -3.07 16.63 2.56
CA GLY A 260 -2.81 16.59 1.13
C GLY A 260 -3.99 16.08 0.31
N VAL A 261 -3.90 16.30 -1.01
CA VAL A 261 -4.78 15.68 -2.00
C VAL A 261 -3.96 14.64 -2.77
N GLN A 262 -4.44 13.40 -2.79
CA GLN A 262 -3.78 12.30 -3.49
C GLN A 262 -4.58 11.92 -4.74
N VAL A 263 -3.86 11.73 -5.84
CA VAL A 263 -4.39 11.19 -7.09
C VAL A 263 -3.62 9.93 -7.44
N ARG A 264 -4.33 8.86 -7.80
CA ARG A 264 -3.74 7.57 -8.14
C ARG A 264 -4.46 6.97 -9.35
N GLY A 265 -3.69 6.45 -10.30
CA GLY A 265 -4.16 5.64 -11.41
C GLY A 265 -3.61 4.22 -11.32
N VAL A 266 -4.46 3.24 -11.59
CA VAL A 266 -4.10 1.81 -11.64
C VAL A 266 -4.68 1.22 -12.91
N LEU A 267 -3.85 0.54 -13.69
CA LEU A 267 -4.24 -0.15 -14.92
C LEU A 267 -3.57 -1.51 -14.94
N TYR A 268 -4.30 -2.57 -15.26
CA TYR A 268 -3.72 -3.90 -15.44
C TYR A 268 -4.59 -4.78 -16.33
N GLY A 269 -4.02 -5.83 -16.88
CA GLY A 269 -4.77 -6.77 -17.70
C GLY A 269 -3.92 -7.90 -18.25
N ASN A 270 -4.59 -8.97 -18.62
CA ASN A 270 -4.01 -10.13 -19.27
C ASN A 270 -4.70 -10.36 -20.62
N ARG A 271 -3.90 -10.73 -21.62
CA ARG A 271 -4.37 -11.21 -22.91
C ARG A 271 -3.88 -12.63 -23.11
N TYR A 272 -4.81 -13.58 -23.08
CA TYR A 272 -4.54 -14.98 -23.31
C TYR A 272 -4.51 -15.28 -24.82
N THR A 273 -3.65 -16.23 -25.21
CA THR A 273 -3.58 -16.74 -26.58
C THR A 273 -4.78 -17.65 -26.87
N GLU A 274 -5.14 -18.49 -25.91
CA GLU A 274 -6.23 -19.47 -26.03
C GLU A 274 -7.61 -18.80 -25.95
N LYS A 275 -8.57 -19.37 -26.68
CA LYS A 275 -9.95 -18.86 -26.77
C LYS A 275 -10.93 -20.02 -26.79
N ASP A 276 -12.08 -19.83 -26.18
CA ASP A 276 -13.16 -20.81 -26.25
C ASP A 276 -14.13 -20.43 -27.37
N LYS A 277 -13.99 -21.07 -28.53
CA LYS A 277 -14.83 -20.75 -29.70
C LYS A 277 -16.26 -21.27 -29.57
N ASP A 278 -16.48 -22.23 -28.68
CA ASP A 278 -17.76 -22.91 -28.52
C ASP A 278 -18.60 -22.29 -27.38
N SER A 279 -17.97 -21.49 -26.51
CA SER A 279 -18.65 -20.78 -25.43
C SER A 279 -19.43 -19.55 -25.91
N ALA A 280 -20.75 -19.60 -25.76
CA ALA A 280 -21.63 -18.46 -26.03
C ALA A 280 -21.48 -17.32 -25.00
N ALA A 281 -20.93 -17.59 -23.81
CA ALA A 281 -20.86 -16.62 -22.72
C ALA A 281 -19.47 -15.99 -22.54
N MET A 282 -18.41 -16.73 -22.87
CA MET A 282 -17.03 -16.28 -22.67
C MET A 282 -16.13 -16.83 -23.78
N LEU A 283 -16.04 -16.09 -24.87
CA LEU A 283 -15.19 -16.42 -26.03
C LEU A 283 -13.71 -16.07 -25.77
N ASP A 284 -13.46 -14.99 -25.05
CA ASP A 284 -12.15 -14.43 -24.79
C ASP A 284 -11.90 -14.30 -23.28
N TYR A 285 -10.88 -15.01 -22.79
CA TYR A 285 -10.46 -15.01 -21.38
C TYR A 285 -9.78 -13.71 -20.95
N GLY A 286 -9.38 -12.87 -21.91
CA GLY A 286 -8.68 -11.62 -21.65
C GLY A 286 -9.52 -10.62 -20.89
N TYR A 287 -8.86 -9.87 -20.01
CA TYR A 287 -9.48 -8.80 -19.24
C TYR A 287 -8.55 -7.60 -19.13
N ARG A 288 -9.16 -6.43 -18.92
CA ARG A 288 -8.48 -5.16 -18.71
C ARG A 288 -9.24 -4.39 -17.66
N ASN A 289 -8.55 -3.95 -16.61
CA ASN A 289 -9.14 -3.21 -15.52
C ASN A 289 -8.38 -1.90 -15.30
N GLY A 290 -9.12 -0.81 -15.20
CA GLY A 290 -8.60 0.52 -14.91
C GLY A 290 -9.33 1.14 -13.73
N SER A 291 -8.60 1.77 -12.81
CA SER A 291 -9.15 2.50 -11.67
C SER A 291 -8.47 3.85 -11.51
N LEU A 292 -9.26 4.89 -11.25
CA LEU A 292 -8.80 6.24 -10.96
C LEU A 292 -9.31 6.69 -9.59
N TYR A 293 -8.40 7.15 -8.75
CA TYR A 293 -8.65 7.58 -7.38
C TYR A 293 -8.28 9.04 -7.24
N ALA A 294 -9.08 9.80 -6.51
CA ALA A 294 -8.75 11.16 -6.12
C ALA A 294 -9.40 11.47 -4.78
N GLY A 295 -8.62 11.88 -3.79
CA GLY A 295 -9.16 12.12 -2.46
C GLY A 295 -8.17 12.68 -1.47
N TYR A 296 -8.53 12.57 -0.20
CA TYR A 296 -7.79 13.14 0.91
C TYR A 296 -6.66 12.21 1.35
N ALA A 297 -5.52 12.81 1.68
CA ALA A 297 -4.40 12.14 2.31
C ALA A 297 -3.91 12.93 3.53
N TYR A 298 -3.44 12.20 4.53
CA TYR A 298 -2.81 12.70 5.73
C TYR A 298 -1.56 11.88 6.01
N ALA A 299 -0.48 12.52 6.42
CA ALA A 299 0.71 11.86 6.92
C ALA A 299 1.39 12.71 7.99
N ASP A 300 1.79 12.07 9.09
CA ASP A 300 2.69 12.61 10.10
C ASP A 300 3.94 11.73 10.23
N ALA A 301 4.80 11.98 11.21
CA ALA A 301 6.03 11.21 11.42
C ALA A 301 5.80 9.69 11.59
N ARG A 302 4.62 9.24 12.05
CA ARG A 302 4.36 7.83 12.41
C ARG A 302 3.12 7.23 11.76
N SER A 303 2.20 8.05 11.27
CA SER A 303 0.87 7.63 10.83
C SER A 303 0.59 8.14 9.43
N SER A 304 -0.14 7.35 8.65
CA SER A 304 -0.72 7.81 7.40
C SER A 304 -2.17 7.40 7.29
N PHE A 305 -2.95 8.22 6.60
CA PHE A 305 -4.35 7.96 6.32
C PHE A 305 -4.70 8.48 4.93
N SER A 306 -5.48 7.73 4.18
CA SER A 306 -6.06 8.20 2.92
C SER A 306 -7.52 7.79 2.83
N LEU A 307 -8.37 8.68 2.30
CA LEU A 307 -9.75 8.39 1.94
C LEU A 307 -9.94 8.77 0.46
N LEU A 308 -10.04 7.75 -0.38
CA LEU A 308 -9.98 7.87 -1.83
C LEU A 308 -11.25 7.30 -2.48
N PRO A 309 -12.20 8.16 -2.84
CA PRO A 309 -13.19 7.84 -3.85
C PRO A 309 -12.53 7.42 -5.16
N TYR A 310 -13.13 6.46 -5.86
CA TYR A 310 -12.63 5.98 -7.13
C TYR A 310 -13.73 5.55 -8.09
N PHE A 311 -13.36 5.59 -9.37
CA PHE A 311 -14.09 4.96 -10.46
C PHE A 311 -13.26 3.79 -10.99
N GLU A 312 -13.92 2.66 -11.21
CA GLU A 312 -13.33 1.45 -11.77
C GLU A 312 -14.07 1.04 -13.05
N TYR A 313 -13.31 0.63 -14.06
CA TYR A 313 -13.80 0.17 -15.35
C TYR A 313 -13.17 -1.18 -15.68
N ASP A 314 -14.01 -2.20 -15.88
CA ASP A 314 -13.57 -3.54 -16.28
C ASP A 314 -14.07 -3.85 -17.69
N PHE A 315 -13.16 -4.31 -18.54
CA PHE A 315 -13.42 -4.74 -19.90
C PHE A 315 -12.98 -6.19 -20.05
N ARG A 316 -13.92 -7.06 -20.42
CA ARG A 316 -13.72 -8.51 -20.50
C ARG A 316 -14.51 -9.05 -21.68
N ASN A 317 -14.04 -10.14 -22.27
CA ASN A 317 -14.75 -10.81 -23.37
C ASN A 317 -15.13 -9.84 -24.52
N ARG A 318 -14.21 -8.90 -24.84
CA ARG A 318 -14.36 -7.87 -25.89
C ARG A 318 -15.51 -6.86 -25.70
N HIS A 319 -16.09 -6.76 -24.50
CA HIS A 319 -17.09 -5.76 -24.17
C HIS A 319 -16.84 -5.12 -22.79
N THR A 320 -17.56 -4.05 -22.49
CA THR A 320 -17.60 -3.52 -21.11
C THR A 320 -18.18 -4.62 -20.21
N HIS A 321 -17.43 -5.04 -19.20
CA HIS A 321 -17.92 -6.01 -18.22
C HIS A 321 -18.75 -5.29 -17.16
N TYR A 322 -18.11 -4.39 -16.42
CA TYR A 322 -18.78 -3.54 -15.46
C TYR A 322 -18.12 -2.17 -15.31
N ARG A 323 -18.86 -1.27 -14.66
CA ARG A 323 -18.38 0.00 -14.13
C ARG A 323 -18.68 0.04 -12.65
N ALA A 324 -17.81 0.62 -11.86
CA ALA A 324 -18.03 0.70 -10.43
C ALA A 324 -17.58 2.04 -9.86
N TRP A 325 -18.30 2.47 -8.83
CA TRP A 325 -17.93 3.60 -7.99
C TRP A 325 -17.68 3.07 -6.59
N GLY A 326 -16.59 3.50 -5.98
CA GLY A 326 -16.26 3.11 -4.63
C GLY A 326 -15.48 4.16 -3.88
N ALA A 327 -15.15 3.86 -2.64
CA ALA A 327 -14.23 4.62 -1.82
C ALA A 327 -13.45 3.64 -0.96
N ASP A 328 -12.13 3.85 -0.90
CA ASP A 328 -11.23 3.12 -0.03
C ASP A 328 -10.66 4.06 1.03
N ALA A 329 -10.60 3.59 2.26
CA ALA A 329 -9.92 4.23 3.37
C ALA A 329 -8.77 3.33 3.82
N ASP A 330 -7.55 3.83 3.79
CA ASP A 330 -6.36 3.11 4.26
C ASP A 330 -5.73 3.89 5.41
N TRP A 331 -5.32 3.17 6.46
CA TRP A 331 -4.61 3.73 7.61
C TRP A 331 -3.40 2.85 7.94
N SER A 332 -2.29 3.49 8.32
CA SER A 332 -1.10 2.82 8.82
C SER A 332 -0.49 3.57 9.98
N ARG A 333 0.14 2.86 10.91
CA ARG A 333 0.93 3.45 11.99
C ARG A 333 2.16 2.63 12.32
N THR A 334 3.31 3.28 12.39
CA THR A 334 4.55 2.72 12.92
C THR A 334 4.52 2.87 14.45
N LEU A 335 4.49 1.74 15.16
CA LEU A 335 4.47 1.70 16.63
C LEU A 335 5.89 1.73 17.21
N SER A 336 6.81 1.04 16.53
CA SER A 336 8.24 1.01 16.83
C SER A 336 9.03 0.75 15.54
N PRO A 337 10.37 0.81 15.55
CA PRO A 337 11.18 0.48 14.37
C PRO A 337 10.93 -0.94 13.81
N HIS A 338 10.42 -1.85 14.63
CA HIS A 338 10.11 -3.22 14.23
C HIS A 338 8.64 -3.47 13.92
N TRP A 339 7.72 -2.69 14.48
CA TRP A 339 6.29 -2.94 14.37
C TRP A 339 5.55 -1.83 13.65
N ARG A 340 4.83 -2.23 12.60
CA ARG A 340 3.84 -1.39 11.92
C ARG A 340 2.51 -2.11 11.90
N ILE A 341 1.44 -1.35 12.08
CA ILE A 341 0.07 -1.85 11.93
C ILE A 341 -0.64 -1.10 10.81
N ASN A 342 -1.58 -1.78 10.16
CA ASN A 342 -2.41 -1.19 9.12
C ASN A 342 -3.86 -1.63 9.25
N SER A 343 -4.74 -0.82 8.68
CA SER A 343 -6.17 -1.09 8.55
C SER A 343 -6.64 -0.55 7.21
N HIS A 344 -7.60 -1.23 6.59
CA HIS A 344 -8.26 -0.75 5.39
C HIS A 344 -9.75 -1.00 5.46
N ALA A 345 -10.53 -0.10 4.87
CA ALA A 345 -11.96 -0.25 4.69
C ALA A 345 -12.34 0.20 3.28
N GLY A 346 -13.25 -0.53 2.63
CA GLY A 346 -13.66 -0.23 1.28
C GLY A 346 -15.16 -0.41 1.09
N ALA A 347 -15.76 0.42 0.25
CA ALA A 347 -17.13 0.25 -0.20
C ALA A 347 -17.18 0.46 -1.72
N LYS A 348 -17.86 -0.43 -2.44
CA LYS A 348 -18.00 -0.36 -3.90
C LYS A 348 -19.41 -0.74 -4.33
N LYS A 349 -19.95 -0.02 -5.31
CA LYS A 349 -21.15 -0.42 -6.06
C LYS A 349 -20.77 -0.72 -7.50
N THR A 350 -21.00 -1.96 -7.92
CA THR A 350 -20.71 -2.45 -9.26
C THR A 350 -21.99 -2.48 -10.09
N GLY A 351 -21.94 -1.89 -11.29
CA GLY A 351 -23.00 -1.93 -12.29
C GLY A 351 -22.52 -2.64 -13.56
N TYR A 352 -23.16 -3.75 -13.91
CA TYR A 352 -22.91 -4.45 -15.18
C TYR A 352 -23.66 -3.74 -16.31
N GLY A 353 -23.12 -3.82 -17.53
CA GLY A 353 -23.69 -3.16 -18.71
C GLY A 353 -23.71 -4.06 -19.95
N GLY A 354 -24.55 -3.72 -20.93
CA GLY A 354 -24.63 -4.42 -22.21
C GLY A 354 -24.89 -5.93 -22.07
N GLN A 355 -24.17 -6.74 -22.84
CA GLN A 355 -24.26 -8.21 -22.82
C GLN A 355 -23.95 -8.82 -21.44
N SER A 356 -23.18 -8.13 -20.59
CA SER A 356 -22.88 -8.64 -19.24
C SER A 356 -24.10 -8.66 -18.33
N LYS A 357 -25.09 -7.79 -18.54
CA LYS A 357 -26.33 -7.79 -17.72
C LYS A 357 -27.16 -9.07 -17.88
N THR A 358 -26.95 -9.81 -18.97
CA THR A 358 -27.63 -11.10 -19.19
C THR A 358 -27.18 -12.17 -18.19
N TYR A 359 -25.92 -12.11 -17.74
CA TYR A 359 -25.30 -13.15 -16.92
C TYR A 359 -24.90 -12.69 -15.51
N PHE A 360 -24.76 -11.38 -15.29
CA PHE A 360 -24.26 -10.81 -14.05
C PHE A 360 -25.20 -9.74 -13.50
N ALA A 361 -25.45 -9.81 -12.19
CA ALA A 361 -26.26 -8.84 -11.47
C ALA A 361 -25.38 -7.80 -10.76
N ASP A 362 -25.87 -6.56 -10.73
CA ASP A 362 -25.27 -5.47 -9.96
C ASP A 362 -25.15 -5.87 -8.48
N PHE A 363 -24.08 -5.42 -7.81
CA PHE A 363 -23.88 -5.73 -6.40
C PHE A 363 -23.19 -4.60 -5.65
N LYS A 364 -23.33 -4.64 -4.33
CA LYS A 364 -22.57 -3.80 -3.41
C LYS A 364 -21.53 -4.66 -2.69
N GLN A 365 -20.33 -4.14 -2.54
CA GLN A 365 -19.26 -4.75 -1.79
C GLN A 365 -18.84 -3.84 -0.66
N TYR A 366 -18.61 -4.44 0.51
CA TYR A 366 -18.04 -3.78 1.68
C TYR A 366 -16.89 -4.63 2.18
N GLU A 367 -15.76 -4.03 2.50
CA GLU A 367 -14.58 -4.71 3.00
C GLU A 367 -13.99 -3.96 4.19
N LEU A 368 -13.43 -4.73 5.12
CA LEU A 368 -12.70 -4.26 6.27
C LEU A 368 -11.55 -5.23 6.50
N GLY A 369 -10.35 -4.73 6.72
CA GLY A 369 -9.23 -5.56 7.11
C GLY A 369 -8.23 -4.83 7.98
N ALA A 370 -7.43 -5.61 8.69
CA ALA A 370 -6.38 -5.13 9.56
C ALA A 370 -5.18 -6.06 9.48
N GLY A 371 -4.00 -5.53 9.78
CA GLY A 371 -2.79 -6.32 9.76
C GLY A 371 -1.64 -5.68 10.48
N ALA A 372 -0.54 -6.42 10.52
CA ALA A 372 0.71 -6.00 11.11
C ALA A 372 1.88 -6.44 10.23
N GLU A 373 2.93 -5.64 10.25
CA GLU A 373 4.22 -5.92 9.64
C GLU A 373 5.28 -5.90 10.74
N PHE A 374 6.04 -6.98 10.81
CA PHE A 374 7.17 -7.12 11.72
C PHE A 374 8.48 -7.11 10.92
N SER A 375 9.28 -6.06 11.10
CA SER A 375 10.59 -5.91 10.47
C SER A 375 11.64 -6.62 11.29
N ILE A 376 12.15 -7.75 10.79
CA ILE A 376 13.27 -8.50 11.39
C ILE A 376 14.57 -7.71 11.23
N THR A 377 14.76 -7.13 10.05
CA THR A 377 15.82 -6.17 9.74
C THR A 377 15.22 -5.07 8.86
N PRO A 378 15.92 -3.95 8.61
CA PRO A 378 15.47 -2.95 7.64
C PRO A 378 15.26 -3.49 6.21
N LYS A 379 15.76 -4.71 5.92
CA LYS A 379 15.68 -5.38 4.62
C LYS A 379 14.86 -6.68 4.65
N SER A 380 14.21 -7.03 5.75
CA SER A 380 13.36 -8.24 5.81
C SER A 380 12.31 -8.17 6.88
N GLY A 381 11.13 -8.67 6.56
CA GLY A 381 10.03 -8.70 7.49
C GLY A 381 8.98 -9.73 7.16
N LEU A 382 8.04 -9.86 8.08
CA LEU A 382 6.86 -10.69 7.98
C LEU A 382 5.63 -9.79 7.98
N LEU A 383 4.59 -10.19 7.23
CA LEU A 383 3.30 -9.53 7.21
C LEU A 383 2.20 -10.52 7.57
N VAL A 384 1.20 -10.04 8.30
CA VAL A 384 -0.05 -10.75 8.55
C VAL A 384 -1.22 -9.80 8.33
N ASN A 385 -2.22 -10.23 7.58
CA ASN A 385 -3.44 -9.45 7.34
C ASN A 385 -4.67 -10.36 7.44
N PHE A 386 -5.74 -9.81 7.99
CA PHE A 386 -7.06 -10.44 8.04
C PHE A 386 -8.07 -9.49 7.43
N ASP A 387 -8.92 -10.03 6.55
CA ASP A 387 -9.91 -9.27 5.81
C ASP A 387 -11.27 -9.95 5.91
N ALA A 388 -12.31 -9.16 6.14
CA ALA A 388 -13.70 -9.55 6.03
C ALA A 388 -14.35 -8.73 4.91
N ALA A 389 -15.03 -9.41 3.99
CA ALA A 389 -15.77 -8.76 2.91
C ALA A 389 -17.20 -9.28 2.82
N ARG A 390 -18.10 -8.41 2.41
CA ARG A 390 -19.50 -8.70 2.14
C ARG A 390 -19.81 -8.32 0.71
N LYS A 391 -20.20 -9.29 -0.12
CA LYS A 391 -20.78 -9.05 -1.44
C LYS A 391 -22.29 -9.26 -1.35
N ALA A 392 -23.05 -8.21 -1.62
CA ALA A 392 -24.50 -8.19 -1.54
C ALA A 392 -25.10 -8.02 -2.95
N TYR A 393 -25.68 -9.12 -3.44
CA TYR A 393 -26.44 -9.20 -4.68
C TYR A 393 -27.94 -9.14 -4.38
N PRO A 394 -28.80 -8.78 -5.36
CA PRO A 394 -30.24 -8.94 -5.25
C PRO A 394 -30.66 -10.38 -4.92
N GLU A 395 -29.98 -11.34 -5.57
CA GLU A 395 -30.17 -12.77 -5.34
C GLU A 395 -29.34 -13.24 -4.12
N LYS A 396 -30.01 -13.77 -3.10
CA LYS A 396 -29.36 -14.17 -1.83
C LYS A 396 -28.39 -15.33 -2.05
N SER A 397 -28.67 -16.23 -2.99
CA SER A 397 -27.76 -17.35 -3.27
C SER A 397 -26.42 -16.91 -3.89
N SER A 398 -26.36 -15.70 -4.46
CA SER A 398 -25.12 -15.08 -4.96
C SER A 398 -24.44 -14.16 -3.94
N SER A 399 -25.14 -13.76 -2.89
CA SER A 399 -24.59 -12.94 -1.80
C SER A 399 -23.67 -13.78 -0.90
N SER A 400 -22.52 -13.21 -0.52
CA SER A 400 -21.50 -13.92 0.22
C SER A 400 -20.84 -13.08 1.32
N LYS A 401 -20.31 -13.78 2.33
CA LYS A 401 -19.36 -13.27 3.31
C LYS A 401 -18.02 -13.96 3.06
N GLU A 402 -16.96 -13.19 2.91
CA GLU A 402 -15.62 -13.70 2.62
C GLU A 402 -14.68 -13.34 3.77
N TYR A 403 -13.93 -14.32 4.26
CA TYR A 403 -12.91 -14.14 5.27
C TYR A 403 -11.57 -14.55 4.69
N THR A 404 -10.61 -13.64 4.68
CA THR A 404 -9.28 -13.86 4.10
C THR A 404 -8.23 -13.70 5.18
N ALA A 405 -7.29 -14.63 5.26
CA ALA A 405 -6.06 -14.52 6.04
C ALA A 405 -4.87 -14.53 5.07
N ARG A 406 -3.96 -13.58 5.24
CA ARG A 406 -2.74 -13.44 4.44
C ARG A 406 -1.52 -13.46 5.35
N LEU A 407 -0.56 -14.29 5.01
CA LEU A 407 0.75 -14.35 5.63
C LEU A 407 1.78 -14.10 4.54
N GLY A 408 2.75 -13.23 4.78
CA GLY A 408 3.80 -13.00 3.81
C GLY A 408 5.14 -12.72 4.44
N ALA A 409 6.17 -12.84 3.63
CA ALA A 409 7.54 -12.58 4.00
C ALA A 409 8.23 -11.88 2.84
N TYR A 410 9.18 -11.00 3.17
CA TYR A 410 10.03 -10.36 2.17
C TYR A 410 11.49 -10.31 2.63
N ARG A 411 12.39 -10.31 1.65
CA ARG A 411 13.82 -10.09 1.84
C ARG A 411 14.37 -9.26 0.69
N LEU A 412 15.08 -8.19 1.03
CA LEU A 412 15.89 -7.39 0.12
C LEU A 412 17.37 -7.70 0.36
N PHE A 413 18.08 -8.09 -0.69
CA PHE A 413 19.51 -8.39 -0.64
C PHE A 413 20.32 -7.13 -0.96
N SER A 414 21.58 -7.08 -0.51
CA SER A 414 22.45 -5.92 -0.74
C SER A 414 22.70 -5.64 -2.23
N GLY A 415 22.63 -6.66 -3.08
CA GLY A 415 22.70 -6.53 -4.54
C GLY A 415 21.40 -6.07 -5.21
N GLY A 416 20.39 -5.59 -4.47
CA GLY A 416 19.13 -5.08 -5.02
C GLY A 416 18.06 -6.15 -5.28
N THR A 417 18.43 -7.44 -5.39
CA THR A 417 17.47 -8.54 -5.51
C THR A 417 16.46 -8.49 -4.38
N TYR A 418 15.18 -8.67 -4.69
CA TYR A 418 14.15 -8.89 -3.68
C TYR A 418 13.42 -10.20 -3.89
N LEU A 419 13.02 -10.82 -2.78
CA LEU A 419 12.15 -11.98 -2.73
C LEU A 419 10.93 -11.66 -1.90
N ASN A 420 9.75 -11.96 -2.43
CA ASN A 420 8.47 -11.84 -1.73
C ASN A 420 7.73 -13.17 -1.82
N ALA A 421 7.13 -13.61 -0.72
CA ALA A 421 6.23 -14.76 -0.69
C ALA A 421 4.96 -14.40 0.08
N VAL A 422 3.80 -14.82 -0.40
CA VAL A 422 2.50 -14.61 0.24
C VAL A 422 1.69 -15.90 0.16
N LEU A 423 1.17 -16.33 1.31
CA LEU A 423 0.16 -17.37 1.46
C LEU A 423 -1.16 -16.72 1.82
N LEU A 424 -2.21 -17.09 1.11
CA LEU A 424 -3.56 -16.56 1.29
C LEU A 424 -4.54 -17.71 1.43
N TYR A 425 -5.32 -17.68 2.51
CA TYR A 425 -6.47 -18.55 2.70
C TYR A 425 -7.74 -17.71 2.67
N ARG A 426 -8.67 -18.02 1.77
CA ARG A 426 -9.98 -17.36 1.66
C ARG A 426 -11.09 -18.36 1.86
N ARG A 427 -12.05 -18.02 2.71
CA ARG A 427 -13.31 -18.76 2.90
C ARG A 427 -14.49 -17.89 2.51
N SER A 428 -15.28 -18.33 1.53
CA SER A 428 -16.49 -17.63 1.08
C SER A 428 -17.73 -18.43 1.46
N LEU A 429 -18.66 -17.80 2.18
CA LEU A 429 -19.91 -18.40 2.67
C LEU A 429 -21.10 -17.68 2.03
N TYR A 430 -21.96 -18.41 1.33
CA TYR A 430 -23.11 -17.85 0.60
C TYR A 430 -24.38 -17.92 1.44
N ASP A 431 -25.27 -16.93 1.29
CA ASP A 431 -26.39 -16.74 2.23
C ASP A 431 -27.54 -17.73 2.01
N ALA A 432 -27.72 -18.24 0.80
CA ALA A 432 -28.83 -19.12 0.45
C ALA A 432 -28.38 -20.32 -0.39
N ALA A 433 -29.22 -21.35 -0.37
CA ALA A 433 -29.07 -22.50 -1.25
C ALA A 433 -29.38 -22.13 -2.69
N SER A 434 -28.80 -22.88 -3.63
CA SER A 434 -29.10 -22.76 -5.05
C SER A 434 -29.08 -24.12 -5.71
N PHE A 435 -29.72 -24.23 -6.87
CA PHE A 435 -29.65 -25.43 -7.70
C PHE A 435 -28.20 -25.79 -8.09
N VAL A 436 -27.36 -24.77 -8.36
CA VAL A 436 -25.95 -24.94 -8.75
C VAL A 436 -25.08 -25.55 -7.63
N SER A 437 -25.57 -25.50 -6.39
CA SER A 437 -24.91 -26.05 -5.21
C SER A 437 -25.71 -27.18 -4.56
N ASP A 438 -26.41 -27.97 -5.39
CA ASP A 438 -27.23 -29.12 -4.99
C ASP A 438 -28.22 -28.79 -3.86
N ASN A 439 -28.87 -27.63 -3.97
CA ASN A 439 -29.79 -27.06 -2.97
C ASN A 439 -29.20 -26.92 -1.56
N LYS A 440 -27.87 -26.82 -1.44
CA LYS A 440 -27.15 -26.49 -0.21
C LYS A 440 -26.55 -25.09 -0.32
N ARG A 441 -26.33 -24.42 0.82
CA ARG A 441 -25.57 -23.16 0.84
C ARG A 441 -24.15 -23.41 0.33
N ARG A 442 -23.68 -22.62 -0.64
CA ARG A 442 -22.31 -22.76 -1.16
C ARG A 442 -21.29 -22.33 -0.10
N SER A 443 -20.20 -23.08 0.01
CA SER A 443 -19.03 -22.74 0.81
C SER A 443 -17.77 -23.02 0.00
N ASP A 444 -17.01 -21.98 -0.27
CA ASP A 444 -15.77 -22.06 -1.05
C ASP A 444 -14.57 -21.85 -0.12
N LYS A 445 -13.48 -22.57 -0.38
CA LYS A 445 -12.18 -22.41 0.26
C LYS A 445 -11.13 -22.26 -0.84
N GLN A 446 -10.36 -21.19 -0.82
CA GLN A 446 -9.25 -20.97 -1.74
C GLN A 446 -7.94 -20.89 -0.96
N TYR A 447 -6.95 -21.62 -1.45
CA TYR A 447 -5.57 -21.54 -1.00
C TYR A 447 -4.75 -20.96 -2.16
N ILE A 448 -4.15 -19.80 -1.94
CA ILE A 448 -3.37 -19.09 -2.95
C ILE A 448 -1.95 -18.90 -2.41
N MET A 449 -0.97 -19.37 -3.18
CA MET A 449 0.45 -19.13 -2.92
C MET A 449 0.98 -18.22 -4.01
N MET A 450 1.66 -17.16 -3.62
CA MET A 450 2.32 -16.22 -4.53
C MET A 450 3.78 -16.10 -4.15
N ALA A 451 4.67 -16.10 -5.13
CA ALA A 451 6.08 -15.81 -4.95
C ALA A 451 6.55 -14.85 -6.06
N ALA A 452 7.43 -13.91 -5.71
CA ALA A 452 8.04 -12.99 -6.66
C ALA A 452 9.53 -12.82 -6.36
N ALA A 453 10.34 -12.84 -7.41
CA ALA A 453 11.77 -12.57 -7.35
C ALA A 453 12.10 -11.49 -8.38
N GLY A 454 12.58 -10.33 -7.94
CA GLY A 454 12.98 -9.24 -8.81
C GLY A 454 14.48 -8.99 -8.75
N PHE A 455 15.07 -8.60 -9.88
CA PHE A 455 16.51 -8.40 -10.03
C PHE A 455 16.85 -6.98 -10.53
N PRO A 456 16.62 -5.91 -9.75
CA PRO A 456 16.93 -4.51 -10.12
C PRO A 456 18.36 -4.25 -10.58
N GLN A 457 19.33 -5.06 -10.14
CA GLN A 457 20.72 -4.98 -10.57
C GLN A 457 20.95 -5.37 -12.04
N TRP A 458 20.03 -6.13 -12.65
CA TRP A 458 20.07 -6.49 -14.07
C TRP A 458 19.31 -5.47 -14.94
N ASN A 459 19.27 -4.20 -14.51
CA ASN A 459 18.50 -3.19 -15.21
C ASN A 459 19.16 -2.73 -16.51
N ILE A 460 18.33 -2.45 -17.51
CA ILE A 460 18.71 -1.76 -18.74
C ILE A 460 17.85 -0.51 -18.81
N LYS A 461 18.47 0.68 -18.72
CA LYS A 461 17.77 1.97 -18.67
C LYS A 461 16.68 2.03 -17.60
N GLY A 462 16.93 1.43 -16.43
CA GLY A 462 15.99 1.39 -15.29
C GLY A 462 14.90 0.31 -15.38
N VAL A 463 14.83 -0.46 -16.47
CA VAL A 463 13.92 -1.60 -16.62
C VAL A 463 14.62 -2.88 -16.16
N TYR A 464 14.01 -3.65 -15.27
CA TYR A 464 14.61 -4.86 -14.69
C TYR A 464 13.64 -6.06 -14.68
N PRO A 465 14.14 -7.31 -14.72
CA PRO A 465 13.29 -8.48 -14.74
C PRO A 465 12.72 -8.85 -13.36
N GLU A 466 11.49 -9.36 -13.36
CA GLU A 466 10.77 -9.91 -12.21
C GLU A 466 10.10 -11.22 -12.60
N LEU A 467 10.40 -12.30 -11.87
CA LEU A 467 9.71 -13.58 -12.00
C LEU A 467 8.60 -13.65 -10.96
N ARG A 468 7.38 -13.97 -11.38
CA ARG A 468 6.22 -14.18 -10.51
C ARG A 468 5.66 -15.59 -10.71
N PHE A 469 5.29 -16.20 -9.60
CA PHE A 469 4.57 -17.45 -9.54
C PHE A 469 3.30 -17.28 -8.72
N ARG A 470 2.19 -17.86 -9.18
CA ARG A 470 0.96 -17.97 -8.41
C ARG A 470 0.37 -19.36 -8.57
N ARG A 471 -0.04 -19.97 -7.46
CA ARG A 471 -0.80 -21.21 -7.43
C ARG A 471 -2.09 -21.00 -6.69
N THR A 472 -3.20 -21.37 -7.30
CA THR A 472 -4.54 -21.31 -6.73
C THR A 472 -5.13 -22.70 -6.66
N ILE A 473 -5.61 -23.09 -5.48
CA ILE A 473 -6.39 -24.32 -5.27
C ILE A 473 -7.74 -23.91 -4.69
N ALA A 474 -8.81 -24.14 -5.45
CA ALA A 474 -10.17 -23.85 -5.03
C ALA A 474 -10.92 -25.15 -4.73
N HIS A 475 -11.49 -25.21 -3.54
CA HIS A 475 -12.41 -26.25 -3.10
C HIS A 475 -13.78 -25.64 -2.87
N SER A 476 -14.82 -26.35 -3.31
CA SER A 476 -16.21 -25.95 -3.11
C SER A 476 -17.09 -27.17 -2.92
N ASN A 477 -18.20 -27.04 -2.21
CA ASN A 477 -19.25 -28.05 -2.24
C ASN A 477 -20.00 -28.09 -3.58
N ALA A 478 -19.93 -27.03 -4.40
CA ALA A 478 -20.42 -27.03 -5.76
C ALA A 478 -19.31 -27.43 -6.74
N VAL A 479 -19.54 -28.49 -7.54
CA VAL A 479 -18.52 -29.05 -8.43
C VAL A 479 -17.98 -28.06 -9.47
N TYR A 480 -18.78 -27.08 -9.90
CA TYR A 480 -18.41 -26.04 -10.87
C TYR A 480 -17.33 -25.06 -10.36
N TYR A 481 -17.10 -24.99 -9.05
CA TYR A 481 -16.21 -23.99 -8.43
C TYR A 481 -14.93 -24.62 -7.86
N ARG A 482 -14.66 -25.88 -8.19
CA ARG A 482 -13.43 -26.59 -7.84
C ARG A 482 -12.45 -26.41 -8.99
N TYR A 483 -11.23 -25.94 -8.73
CA TYR A 483 -10.21 -25.87 -9.77
C TYR A 483 -8.81 -25.78 -9.17
N ARG A 484 -7.81 -26.03 -10.01
CA ARG A 484 -6.39 -25.81 -9.71
C ARG A 484 -5.79 -25.02 -10.85
N GLN A 485 -4.99 -24.01 -10.52
CA GLN A 485 -4.41 -23.10 -11.49
C GLN A 485 -2.99 -22.74 -11.06
N ASN A 486 -2.05 -22.80 -12.00
CA ASN A 486 -0.69 -22.32 -11.81
C ASN A 486 -0.41 -21.25 -12.87
N GLU A 487 0.16 -20.14 -12.44
CA GLU A 487 0.54 -19.00 -13.27
C GLU A 487 2.03 -18.72 -13.07
N TRP A 488 2.76 -18.65 -14.18
CA TRP A 488 4.15 -18.22 -14.23
C TRP A 488 4.23 -16.98 -15.11
N LEU A 489 4.92 -15.94 -14.64
CA LEU A 489 5.05 -14.69 -15.37
C LEU A 489 6.50 -14.19 -15.26
N LEU A 490 7.14 -14.01 -16.40
CA LEU A 490 8.35 -13.20 -16.51
C LEU A 490 7.95 -11.80 -16.94
N GLY A 491 8.12 -10.83 -16.04
CA GLY A 491 7.84 -9.42 -16.26
C GLY A 491 9.11 -8.58 -16.34
N PHE A 492 9.00 -7.44 -17.00
CA PHE A 492 10.01 -6.39 -17.05
C PHE A 492 9.40 -5.13 -16.45
N LYS A 493 9.98 -4.69 -15.34
CA LYS A 493 9.43 -3.67 -14.46
C LYS A 493 10.28 -2.41 -14.51
N TYR A 494 9.62 -1.27 -14.61
CA TYR A 494 10.21 0.06 -14.53
C TYR A 494 9.56 0.80 -13.36
N ARG A 495 10.37 1.45 -12.53
CA ARG A 495 9.92 2.28 -11.40
C ARG A 495 10.39 3.72 -11.62
N PHE A 496 9.52 4.67 -11.33
CA PHE A 496 9.79 6.10 -11.44
C PHE A 496 9.31 6.87 -10.21
#